data_AF-A0A7Y4L650-F1
#
_entry.id   AF-A0A7Y4L650-F1
#
_cell.length_a   1.000
_cell.length_b   1.000
_cell.length_c   1.000
_cell.angle_alpha   90.00
_cell.angle_beta   90.00
_cell.angle_gamma   90.00
#
_symmetry.space_group_name_H-M   'P 1'
#
loop_
_entity.id
_entity.type
_entity.pdbx_description
1 polymer ?
#
loop_
_entity_poly.entity_id
_entity_poly.type
_entity_poly.pdbx_seq_one_letter_code
_entity_poly.pdbx_strand_id
1 'polypeptide(L)'
;MLTPRHQALLMTLAGMTVGVAVFGTVLAINGNRDDGDRATDTVTSQPTTTPSPRGDGLQADSLQYAAQTFGTQKAPVTSEIPTGWRSAQEGTRPRYLDPTGVWQIRFDTRGSSKSPDRQVSDRERSIQEQQLTVISRDNGTLVYTYVDKTRGPRMGLSRWISTDNGDSSAVEITVGGRPQDEAGLRAVLERATSSLKLADADYRPS
;
A
#
# COMPACT_ATOMS: atom_id res chain seq x y z
N MET A 1 -61.13 18.02 -3.88
CA MET A 1 -59.94 17.21 -3.53
C MET A 1 -58.99 17.22 -4.71
N LEU A 2 -57.91 18.01 -4.62
CA LEU A 2 -56.75 17.96 -5.51
C LEU A 2 -55.52 18.14 -4.62
N THR A 3 -54.67 17.12 -4.55
CA THR A 3 -53.36 17.20 -3.91
C THR A 3 -52.32 17.71 -4.90
N PRO A 4 -51.49 18.71 -4.55
CA PRO A 4 -50.26 18.98 -5.25
C PRO A 4 -49.15 18.08 -4.67
N ARG A 5 -48.39 17.39 -5.53
CA ARG A 5 -47.08 16.86 -5.13
C ARG A 5 -46.02 17.41 -6.07
N HIS A 6 -45.07 18.06 -5.43
CA HIS A 6 -43.97 18.83 -5.97
C HIS A 6 -42.98 17.96 -6.75
N GLN A 7 -42.38 18.61 -7.75
CA GLN A 7 -41.14 18.21 -8.41
C GLN A 7 -40.00 18.07 -7.40
N ALA A 8 -39.11 17.09 -7.60
CA ALA A 8 -37.68 17.27 -7.36
C ALA A 8 -36.89 16.23 -8.18
N LEU A 9 -36.28 16.75 -9.24
CA LEU A 9 -35.19 16.17 -10.00
C LEU A 9 -33.92 16.28 -9.13
N LEU A 10 -33.24 15.17 -8.84
CA LEU A 10 -31.86 15.20 -8.36
C LEU A 10 -31.05 14.10 -9.07
N MET A 11 -30.40 14.53 -10.14
CA MET A 11 -29.25 13.82 -10.71
C MET A 11 -28.20 13.66 -9.62
N THR A 12 -27.84 12.41 -9.27
CA THR A 12 -26.61 12.16 -8.54
C THR A 12 -25.59 11.61 -9.51
N LEU A 13 -24.81 12.53 -10.08
CA LEU A 13 -23.58 12.24 -10.79
C LEU A 13 -22.56 11.71 -9.75
N ALA A 14 -22.49 10.39 -9.57
CA ALA A 14 -21.51 9.78 -8.68
C ALA A 14 -20.12 9.85 -9.33
N GLY A 15 -19.21 10.56 -8.66
CA GLY A 15 -17.93 10.99 -9.16
C GLY A 15 -17.01 9.86 -9.62
N MET A 16 -16.44 10.04 -10.82
CA MET A 16 -15.20 9.39 -11.22
C MET A 16 -14.06 9.94 -10.35
N THR A 17 -13.84 9.39 -9.15
CA THR A 17 -12.56 9.61 -8.47
C THR A 17 -11.50 8.74 -9.13
N VAL A 18 -10.85 9.30 -10.15
CA VAL A 18 -9.57 8.79 -10.66
C VAL A 18 -8.56 8.95 -9.53
N GLY A 19 -8.27 7.85 -8.84
CA GLY A 19 -7.24 7.79 -7.81
C GLY A 19 -5.85 7.88 -8.44
N VAL A 20 -5.42 9.08 -8.83
CA VAL A 20 -4.02 9.33 -9.19
C VAL A 20 -3.19 9.04 -7.94
N ALA A 21 -2.42 7.95 -7.96
CA ALA A 21 -1.41 7.72 -6.93
C ALA A 21 -0.14 8.42 -7.42
N VAL A 22 -0.02 9.72 -7.11
CA VAL A 22 1.27 10.40 -7.27
C VAL A 22 2.19 9.83 -6.19
N PHE A 23 3.19 9.08 -6.62
CA PHE A 23 4.25 8.60 -5.76
C PHE A 23 5.35 9.67 -5.70
N GLY A 24 5.12 10.75 -4.94
CA GLY A 24 6.00 11.92 -4.87
C GLY A 24 6.63 12.16 -3.49
N THR A 25 7.97 12.23 -3.51
CA THR A 25 8.95 12.91 -2.62
C THR A 25 8.93 12.71 -1.09
N VAL A 26 10.02 12.11 -0.59
CA VAL A 26 10.54 12.36 0.78
C VAL A 26 11.80 13.21 0.64
N LEU A 27 11.83 14.36 1.33
CA LEU A 27 13.04 15.15 1.58
C LEU A 27 13.83 14.46 2.69
N ALA A 28 15.06 14.01 2.40
CA ALA A 28 16.01 13.58 3.42
C ALA A 28 16.81 14.79 3.91
N ILE A 29 16.66 15.16 5.20
CA ILE A 29 17.55 16.12 5.86
C ILE A 29 18.64 15.30 6.57
N ASN A 30 19.84 15.26 6.00
CA ASN A 30 21.04 14.76 6.67
C ASN A 30 21.51 15.80 7.69
N GLY A 31 21.41 15.47 8.98
CA GLY A 31 22.05 16.20 10.06
C GLY A 31 23.34 15.49 10.49
N ASN A 32 24.48 15.97 10.01
CA ASN A 32 25.82 15.57 10.45
C ASN A 32 26.09 16.18 11.84
N ARG A 33 26.55 15.39 12.81
CA ARG A 33 27.26 15.89 14.00
C ARG A 33 28.31 14.88 14.44
N ASP A 34 29.56 15.24 14.19
CA ASP A 34 30.74 14.76 14.89
C ASP A 34 30.74 15.29 16.33
N ASP A 35 31.18 14.46 17.28
CA ASP A 35 32.20 14.79 18.27
C ASP A 35 32.53 13.52 19.08
N GLY A 36 33.82 13.23 19.23
CA GLY A 36 34.33 12.01 19.86
C GLY A 36 34.61 12.15 21.36
N ASP A 37 34.75 11.01 22.05
CA ASP A 37 35.96 10.69 22.83
C ASP A 37 36.00 9.23 23.29
N ARG A 38 37.21 8.73 23.55
CA ARG A 38 37.58 7.33 23.84
C ARG A 38 37.06 6.76 25.17
N ALA A 39 36.70 5.47 25.16
CA ALA A 39 36.99 4.53 26.25
C ALA A 39 37.16 3.10 25.70
N THR A 40 38.24 2.44 26.11
CA THR A 40 38.62 1.05 25.78
C THR A 40 37.75 0.07 26.54
N ASP A 41 37.09 -0.85 25.84
CA ASP A 41 36.52 -2.05 26.47
C ASP A 41 36.58 -3.28 25.54
N THR A 42 36.62 -4.41 26.20
CA THR A 42 37.17 -5.73 25.89
C THR A 42 36.62 -6.40 24.61
N VAL A 43 37.51 -6.91 23.75
CA VAL A 43 37.16 -7.68 22.54
C VAL A 43 36.69 -9.08 22.93
N THR A 44 35.39 -9.26 23.11
CA THR A 44 34.76 -10.58 22.97
C THR A 44 34.57 -10.84 21.48
N SER A 45 35.38 -11.75 20.92
CA SER A 45 35.23 -12.25 19.56
C SER A 45 33.98 -13.13 19.46
N GLN A 46 32.80 -12.51 19.44
CA GLN A 46 31.58 -13.11 18.93
C GLN A 46 31.81 -13.39 17.44
N PRO A 47 31.47 -14.58 16.91
CA PRO A 47 31.57 -14.82 15.47
C PRO A 47 30.72 -13.77 14.77
N THR A 48 31.38 -12.82 14.12
CA THR A 48 30.78 -11.85 13.24
C THR A 48 30.17 -12.68 12.11
N THR A 49 28.85 -12.86 12.13
CA THR A 49 28.14 -13.22 10.91
C THR A 49 28.44 -12.09 9.94
N THR A 50 29.41 -12.30 9.06
CA THR A 50 29.62 -11.47 7.89
C THR A 50 28.25 -11.25 7.26
N PRO A 51 27.75 -10.01 7.13
CA PRO A 51 26.53 -9.80 6.38
C PRO A 51 26.84 -10.33 4.99
N SER A 52 26.23 -11.44 4.60
CA SER A 52 26.19 -11.84 3.19
C SER A 52 25.84 -10.58 2.41
N PRO A 53 26.55 -10.26 1.31
CA PRO A 53 26.25 -9.09 0.51
C PRO A 53 24.75 -9.15 0.22
N ARG A 54 23.97 -8.24 0.81
CA ARG A 54 22.53 -8.21 0.57
C ARG A 54 22.38 -8.08 -0.94
N GLY A 55 21.77 -9.09 -1.56
CA GLY A 55 21.13 -8.90 -2.85
C GLY A 55 20.34 -7.61 -2.73
N ASP A 56 20.57 -6.69 -3.66
CA ASP A 56 20.21 -5.27 -3.60
C ASP A 56 18.70 -4.99 -3.43
N GLY A 57 17.86 -6.04 -3.40
CA GLY A 57 16.43 -6.00 -3.23
C GLY A 57 15.91 -6.26 -1.80
N LEU A 58 14.62 -5.96 -1.58
CA LEU A 58 13.86 -6.29 -0.38
C LEU A 58 13.83 -7.81 -0.14
N GLN A 59 14.47 -8.28 0.94
CA GLN A 59 14.58 -9.70 1.26
C GLN A 59 13.36 -10.17 2.06
N ALA A 60 12.52 -11.03 1.48
CA ALA A 60 11.29 -11.52 2.09
C ALA A 60 11.50 -12.13 3.49
N ASP A 61 12.51 -12.99 3.64
CA ASP A 61 12.79 -13.73 4.89
C ASP A 61 13.34 -12.85 6.01
N SER A 62 13.72 -11.61 5.70
CA SER A 62 14.20 -10.64 6.70
C SER A 62 13.07 -9.79 7.31
N LEU A 63 11.86 -9.90 6.77
CA LEU A 63 10.73 -9.08 7.18
C LEU A 63 10.07 -9.65 8.45
N GLN A 64 10.00 -8.80 9.47
CA GLN A 64 9.13 -9.00 10.62
C GLN A 64 7.92 -8.10 10.47
N TYR A 65 6.80 -8.46 11.10
CA TYR A 65 5.54 -7.74 10.94
C TYR A 65 4.90 -7.42 12.29
N ALA A 66 4.17 -6.31 12.32
CA ALA A 66 3.34 -5.89 13.44
C ALA A 66 1.96 -5.48 12.95
N ALA A 67 0.92 -5.82 13.73
CA ALA A 67 -0.44 -5.41 13.44
C ALA A 67 -0.57 -3.87 13.56
N GLN A 68 -1.20 -3.26 12.55
CA GLN A 68 -1.54 -1.85 12.53
C GLN A 68 -3.05 -1.71 12.34
N THR A 69 -3.66 -0.79 13.09
CA THR A 69 -5.09 -0.49 12.98
C THR A 69 -5.28 0.89 12.39
N PHE A 70 -6.17 0.99 11.40
CA PHE A 70 -6.45 2.21 10.63
C PHE A 70 -7.92 2.21 10.19
N GLY A 71 -8.31 3.13 9.31
CA GLY A 71 -9.70 3.32 8.90
C GLY A 71 -10.41 4.40 9.72
N THR A 72 -11.68 4.18 10.05
CA THR A 72 -12.46 5.09 10.89
C THR A 72 -12.76 4.43 12.23
N GLN A 73 -13.12 5.23 13.24
CA GLN A 73 -13.53 4.67 14.54
C GLN A 73 -14.72 3.69 14.44
N LYS A 74 -15.60 3.90 13.45
CA LYS A 74 -16.81 3.09 13.24
C LYS A 74 -16.56 1.84 12.41
N ALA A 75 -15.51 1.86 11.59
CA ALA A 75 -15.11 0.75 10.74
C ALA A 75 -13.57 0.65 10.78
N PRO A 76 -13.01 0.17 11.91
CA PRO A 76 -11.58 -0.08 12.00
C PRO A 76 -11.19 -1.23 11.08
N VAL A 77 -10.00 -1.12 10.52
CA VAL A 77 -9.35 -2.17 9.72
C VAL A 77 -8.00 -2.45 10.35
N THR A 78 -7.66 -3.73 10.51
CA THR A 78 -6.36 -4.16 11.02
C THR A 78 -5.65 -4.98 9.94
N SER A 79 -4.35 -4.77 9.77
CA SER A 79 -3.51 -5.58 8.89
C SER A 79 -2.07 -5.57 9.41
N GLU A 80 -1.31 -6.61 9.12
CA GLU A 80 0.11 -6.68 9.46
C GLU A 80 0.98 -5.92 8.44
N ILE A 81 1.89 -5.11 8.96
CA ILE A 81 2.80 -4.24 8.20
C ILE A 81 4.23 -4.51 8.67
N PRO A 82 5.25 -4.42 7.79
CA PRO A 82 6.62 -4.64 8.20
C PRO A 82 7.04 -3.76 9.39
N THR A 83 7.69 -4.36 10.37
CA THR A 83 8.20 -3.68 11.55
C THR A 83 9.21 -2.61 11.15
N GLY A 84 9.12 -1.43 11.77
CA GLY A 84 9.99 -0.28 11.49
C GLY A 84 9.50 0.61 10.35
N TRP A 85 8.49 0.19 9.57
CA TRP A 85 7.86 1.06 8.59
C TRP A 85 6.94 2.05 9.31
N ARG A 86 7.02 3.33 8.93
CA ARG A 86 6.32 4.42 9.62
C ARG A 86 5.15 4.93 8.79
N SER A 87 4.06 5.27 9.47
CA SER A 87 2.93 5.93 8.84
C SER A 87 3.35 7.30 8.30
N ALA A 88 3.12 7.52 7.01
CA ALA A 88 3.23 8.82 6.33
C ALA A 88 1.85 9.44 6.06
N GLN A 89 0.79 8.64 6.19
CA GLN A 89 -0.59 9.04 5.99
C GLN A 89 -1.50 8.12 6.82
N GLU A 90 -2.53 8.67 7.44
CA GLU A 90 -3.48 7.93 8.29
C GLU A 90 -4.92 7.90 7.73
N GLY A 91 -5.85 7.38 8.52
CA GLY A 91 -7.28 7.35 8.21
C GLY A 91 -7.68 6.21 7.26
N THR A 92 -8.53 6.50 6.28
CA THR A 92 -9.07 5.50 5.34
C THR A 92 -8.12 5.15 4.19
N ARG A 93 -7.05 5.94 4.01
CA ARG A 93 -6.02 5.69 2.98
C ARG A 93 -4.61 5.70 3.57
N PRO A 94 -4.35 4.89 4.60
CA PRO A 94 -3.10 4.96 5.31
C PRO A 94 -1.94 4.49 4.42
N ARG A 95 -0.77 5.06 4.62
CA ARG A 95 0.45 4.74 3.89
C ARG A 95 1.60 4.59 4.85
N TYR A 96 2.37 3.52 4.68
CA TYR A 96 3.53 3.23 5.50
C TYR A 96 4.75 3.13 4.60
N LEU A 97 5.83 3.77 5.02
CA LEU A 97 7.11 3.82 4.31
C LEU A 97 8.17 3.11 5.12
N ASP A 98 9.06 2.38 4.45
CA ASP A 98 10.27 1.90 5.09
C ASP A 98 11.20 3.07 5.49
N PRO A 99 12.18 2.84 6.38
CA PRO A 99 13.10 3.89 6.81
C PRO A 99 13.86 4.61 5.68
N THR A 100 14.06 3.95 4.53
CA THR A 100 14.73 4.54 3.35
C THR A 100 13.76 5.28 2.42
N GLY A 101 12.45 5.08 2.57
CA GLY A 101 11.41 5.61 1.69
C GLY A 101 11.36 4.98 0.30
N VAL A 102 12.10 3.90 0.06
CA VAL A 102 12.14 3.17 -1.21
C VAL A 102 10.92 2.25 -1.35
N TRP A 103 10.54 1.59 -0.25
CA TRP A 103 9.45 0.64 -0.16
C TRP A 103 8.27 1.22 0.59
N GLN A 104 7.08 0.87 0.15
CA GLN A 104 5.86 1.36 0.76
C GLN A 104 4.72 0.37 0.63
N ILE A 105 3.77 0.48 1.55
CA ILE A 105 2.46 -0.15 1.49
C ILE A 105 1.40 0.92 1.75
N ARG A 106 0.33 0.88 0.97
CA ARG A 106 -0.83 1.75 1.12
C ARG A 106 -2.09 0.90 1.11
N PHE A 107 -3.06 1.32 1.91
CA PHE A 107 -4.41 0.78 1.89
C PHE A 107 -5.38 1.85 1.34
N ASP A 108 -6.49 1.42 0.74
CA ASP A 108 -7.69 2.23 0.51
C ASP A 108 -8.90 1.44 1.02
N THR A 109 -9.47 1.87 2.13
CA THR A 109 -10.53 1.17 2.87
C THR A 109 -11.93 1.71 2.57
N ARG A 110 -12.05 2.60 1.59
CA ARG A 110 -13.35 3.22 1.23
C ARG A 110 -14.28 2.27 0.46
N GLY A 111 -13.75 1.15 0.00
CA GLY A 111 -14.46 0.22 -0.86
C GLY A 111 -14.86 0.81 -2.21
N SER A 112 -15.53 -0.02 -2.99
CA SER A 112 -16.05 0.29 -4.32
C SER A 112 -17.11 -0.73 -4.70
N SER A 113 -18.13 -0.28 -5.42
CA SER A 113 -19.17 -1.12 -6.00
C SER A 113 -18.71 -1.91 -7.23
N LYS A 114 -17.41 -1.89 -7.54
CA LYS A 114 -16.81 -2.61 -8.68
C LYS A 114 -16.09 -3.86 -8.18
N SER A 115 -16.23 -4.93 -8.95
CA SER A 115 -15.50 -6.18 -8.74
C SER A 115 -13.98 -5.96 -8.79
N PRO A 116 -13.18 -6.81 -8.12
CA PRO A 116 -11.73 -6.77 -8.20
C PRO A 116 -11.19 -6.74 -9.64
N ASP A 117 -11.72 -7.54 -10.56
CA ASP A 117 -11.24 -7.60 -11.95
C ASP A 117 -11.52 -6.31 -12.72
N ARG A 118 -12.67 -5.68 -12.45
CA ARG A 118 -12.97 -4.37 -13.02
C ARG A 118 -12.04 -3.30 -12.46
N GLN A 119 -11.69 -3.39 -11.18
CA GLN A 119 -10.74 -2.46 -10.56
C GLN A 119 -9.32 -2.63 -11.10
N VAL A 120 -8.86 -3.86 -11.36
CA VAL A 120 -7.59 -4.15 -12.05
C VAL A 120 -7.56 -3.42 -13.40
N SER A 121 -8.61 -3.60 -14.20
CA SER A 121 -8.74 -3.01 -15.54
C SER A 121 -8.81 -1.48 -15.50
N ASP A 122 -9.54 -0.91 -14.54
CA ASP A 122 -9.64 0.54 -14.36
C ASP A 122 -8.31 1.13 -13.87
N ARG A 123 -7.61 0.42 -12.97
CA ARG A 123 -6.33 0.87 -12.43
C ARG A 123 -5.27 0.94 -13.52
N GLU A 124 -5.14 -0.10 -14.32
CA GLU A 124 -4.20 -0.12 -15.45
C GLU A 124 -4.39 1.09 -16.37
N ARG A 125 -5.64 1.38 -16.77
CA ARG A 125 -5.96 2.52 -17.63
C ARG A 125 -5.67 3.88 -16.98
N SER A 126 -5.67 3.93 -15.64
CA SER A 126 -5.43 5.17 -14.88
C SER A 126 -3.95 5.49 -14.67
N ILE A 127 -3.04 4.52 -14.87
CA ILE A 127 -1.61 4.73 -14.62
C ILE A 127 -1.04 5.51 -15.81
N GLN A 128 -0.68 6.76 -15.55
CA GLN A 128 -0.08 7.67 -16.52
C GLN A 128 1.43 7.80 -16.29
N GLU A 129 2.13 6.67 -16.33
CA GLU A 129 3.59 6.61 -16.12
C GLU A 129 4.33 6.23 -17.40
N GLN A 130 5.60 6.64 -17.48
CA GLN A 130 6.42 6.31 -18.65
C GLN A 130 6.79 4.82 -18.63
N GLN A 131 6.80 4.20 -19.81
CA GLN A 131 7.21 2.80 -20.00
C GLN A 131 6.44 1.82 -19.09
N LEU A 132 5.14 2.08 -18.87
CA LEU A 132 4.28 1.16 -18.13
C LEU A 132 4.31 -0.22 -18.80
N THR A 133 4.67 -1.23 -18.02
CA THR A 133 4.64 -2.64 -18.43
C THR A 133 3.82 -3.42 -17.42
N VAL A 134 2.73 -4.03 -17.87
CA VAL A 134 1.94 -4.93 -17.02
C VAL A 134 2.52 -6.33 -17.09
N ILE A 135 2.85 -6.88 -15.93
CA ILE A 135 3.43 -8.22 -15.78
C ILE A 135 2.33 -9.27 -15.64
N SER A 136 1.33 -9.01 -14.80
CA SER A 136 0.22 -9.96 -14.59
C SER A 136 -1.08 -9.30 -14.09
N ARG A 137 -2.19 -10.01 -14.28
CA ARG A 137 -3.57 -9.62 -13.93
C ARG A 137 -4.32 -10.86 -13.42
N ASP A 138 -4.07 -11.26 -12.18
CA ASP A 138 -4.60 -12.52 -11.67
C ASP A 138 -5.21 -12.33 -10.28
N ASN A 139 -6.35 -12.98 -10.03
CA ASN A 139 -7.02 -13.02 -8.72
C ASN A 139 -7.18 -11.62 -8.10
N GLY A 140 -7.77 -10.68 -8.86
CA GLY A 140 -7.93 -9.29 -8.42
C GLY A 140 -6.62 -8.57 -8.10
N THR A 141 -5.49 -8.99 -8.70
CA THR A 141 -4.16 -8.41 -8.48
C THR A 141 -3.56 -7.93 -9.80
N LEU A 142 -3.11 -6.68 -9.81
CA LEU A 142 -2.35 -6.07 -10.90
C LEU A 142 -0.87 -5.96 -10.49
N VAL A 143 0.03 -6.54 -11.28
CA VAL A 143 1.49 -6.40 -11.10
C VAL A 143 2.06 -5.67 -12.31
N TYR A 144 2.83 -4.60 -12.07
CA TYR A 144 3.32 -3.73 -13.13
C TYR A 144 4.63 -3.04 -12.75
N THR A 145 5.37 -2.65 -13.78
CA THR A 145 6.54 -1.77 -13.68
C THR A 145 6.32 -0.50 -14.49
N TYR A 146 7.05 0.54 -14.13
CA TYR A 146 7.07 1.81 -14.85
C TYR A 146 8.37 2.55 -14.56
N VAL A 147 8.66 3.62 -15.30
CA VAL A 147 9.77 4.53 -15.03
C VAL A 147 9.23 5.82 -14.43
N ASP A 148 9.56 6.06 -13.16
CA ASP A 148 9.31 7.33 -12.49
C ASP A 148 10.37 8.35 -12.92
N LYS A 149 9.92 9.57 -13.26
CA LYS A 149 10.80 10.65 -13.76
C LYS A 149 11.93 11.02 -12.80
N THR A 150 11.71 10.86 -11.50
CA THR A 150 12.63 11.26 -10.43
C THR A 150 13.36 10.08 -9.82
N ARG A 151 12.68 8.95 -9.71
CA ARG A 151 13.08 7.83 -8.86
C ARG A 151 13.56 6.61 -9.65
N GLY A 152 13.55 6.70 -10.99
CA GLY A 152 13.97 5.63 -11.89
C GLY A 152 12.95 4.50 -12.02
N PRO A 153 13.38 3.28 -12.40
CA PRO A 153 12.51 2.12 -12.53
C PRO A 153 11.80 1.78 -11.22
N ARG A 154 10.49 1.53 -11.32
CA ARG A 154 9.61 1.22 -10.19
C ARG A 154 8.70 0.05 -10.50
N MET A 155 8.27 -0.62 -9.43
CA MET A 155 7.31 -1.71 -9.46
C MET A 155 6.17 -1.41 -8.49
N GLY A 156 4.94 -1.73 -8.91
CA GLY A 156 3.74 -1.68 -8.09
C GLY A 156 2.97 -3.00 -8.17
N LEU A 157 2.45 -3.45 -7.03
CA LEU A 157 1.49 -4.55 -6.96
C LEU A 157 0.25 -4.01 -6.26
N SER A 158 -0.91 -4.11 -6.89
CA SER A 158 -2.19 -3.65 -6.34
C SER A 158 -3.18 -4.81 -6.30
N ARG A 159 -3.73 -5.12 -5.13
CA ARG A 159 -4.74 -6.18 -4.94
C ARG A 159 -6.03 -5.58 -4.40
N TRP A 160 -7.15 -5.93 -5.01
CA TRP A 160 -8.49 -5.58 -4.53
C TRP A 160 -9.13 -6.79 -3.86
N ILE A 161 -9.56 -6.60 -2.62
CA ILE A 161 -10.18 -7.64 -1.80
C ILE A 161 -11.69 -7.46 -1.83
N SER A 162 -12.43 -8.50 -2.21
CA SER A 162 -13.88 -8.54 -2.09
C SER A 162 -14.31 -9.16 -0.75
N THR A 163 -15.46 -8.72 -0.25
CA THR A 163 -16.13 -9.30 0.93
C THR A 163 -17.52 -9.85 0.59
N ASP A 164 -17.95 -9.75 -0.66
CA ASP A 164 -19.32 -10.01 -1.12
C ASP A 164 -19.34 -10.79 -2.43
N ASN A 165 -18.82 -12.02 -2.38
CA ASN A 165 -18.83 -12.97 -3.51
C ASN A 165 -18.15 -12.47 -4.79
N GLY A 166 -17.36 -11.39 -4.74
CA GLY A 166 -16.60 -10.87 -5.88
C GLY A 166 -17.24 -9.68 -6.61
N ASP A 167 -18.47 -9.28 -6.26
CA ASP A 167 -19.19 -8.22 -6.99
C ASP A 167 -18.69 -6.82 -6.65
N SER A 168 -18.19 -6.62 -5.42
CA SER A 168 -17.61 -5.38 -4.96
C SER A 168 -16.20 -5.60 -4.38
N SER A 169 -15.47 -4.50 -4.18
CA SER A 169 -14.18 -4.51 -3.48
C SER A 169 -14.31 -3.69 -2.21
N ALA A 170 -13.86 -4.23 -1.08
CA ALA A 170 -13.86 -3.57 0.22
C ALA A 170 -12.57 -2.80 0.45
N VAL A 171 -11.43 -3.36 0.05
CA VAL A 171 -10.10 -2.79 0.27
C VAL A 171 -9.24 -2.92 -0.98
N GLU A 172 -8.50 -1.87 -1.30
CA GLU A 172 -7.31 -1.94 -2.16
C GLU A 172 -6.05 -1.96 -1.29
N ILE A 173 -5.13 -2.89 -1.54
CA ILE A 173 -3.79 -2.91 -0.95
C ILE A 173 -2.79 -2.70 -2.09
N THR A 174 -1.96 -1.67 -1.98
CA THR A 174 -0.89 -1.39 -2.94
C THR A 174 0.46 -1.45 -2.24
N VAL A 175 1.38 -2.28 -2.74
CA VAL A 175 2.80 -2.25 -2.36
C VAL A 175 3.63 -1.72 -3.52
N GLY A 176 4.73 -1.03 -3.21
CA GLY A 176 5.60 -0.48 -4.23
C GLY A 176 7.07 -0.43 -3.82
N GLY A 177 7.95 -0.54 -4.81
CA GLY A 177 9.40 -0.56 -4.65
C GLY A 177 10.09 -0.45 -6.02
N ARG A 178 11.24 -1.09 -6.17
CA ARG A 178 11.97 -1.23 -7.44
C ARG A 178 11.75 -2.64 -8.01
N PRO A 179 12.04 -2.87 -9.31
CA PRO A 179 11.88 -4.19 -9.91
C PRO A 179 12.64 -5.32 -9.20
N GLN A 180 13.87 -5.09 -8.72
CA GLN A 180 14.63 -6.11 -7.97
C GLN A 180 14.03 -6.48 -6.61
N ASP A 181 13.04 -5.72 -6.12
CA ASP A 181 12.40 -5.94 -4.83
C ASP A 181 11.19 -6.90 -4.92
N GLU A 182 10.87 -7.43 -6.12
CA GLU A 182 9.60 -8.13 -6.39
C GLU A 182 9.26 -9.21 -5.35
N ALA A 183 10.22 -10.07 -5.00
CA ALA A 183 9.99 -11.16 -4.04
C ALA A 183 9.57 -10.63 -2.66
N GLY A 184 10.27 -9.60 -2.16
CA GLY A 184 9.93 -8.93 -0.91
C GLY A 184 8.59 -8.20 -0.99
N LEU A 185 8.30 -7.51 -2.10
CA LEU A 185 7.02 -6.83 -2.29
C LEU A 185 5.85 -7.81 -2.30
N ARG A 186 5.99 -8.96 -2.97
CA ARG A 186 4.99 -10.03 -2.94
C ARG A 186 4.76 -10.57 -1.54
N ALA A 187 5.83 -10.78 -0.76
CA ALA A 187 5.72 -11.22 0.63
C ALA A 187 4.96 -10.21 1.50
N VAL A 188 5.25 -8.91 1.35
CA VAL A 188 4.53 -7.83 2.06
C VAL A 188 3.05 -7.82 1.68
N LEU A 189 2.73 -7.89 0.38
CA LEU A 189 1.34 -7.89 -0.09
C LEU A 189 0.57 -9.11 0.43
N GLU A 190 1.18 -10.29 0.37
CA GLU A 190 0.55 -11.53 0.80
C GLU A 190 0.32 -11.54 2.31
N ARG A 191 1.30 -11.06 3.09
CA ARG A 191 1.16 -10.94 4.54
C ARG A 191 0.09 -9.93 4.94
N ALA A 192 0.07 -8.76 4.30
CA ALA A 192 -0.95 -7.75 4.56
C ALA A 192 -2.35 -8.25 4.18
N THR A 193 -2.47 -9.01 3.08
CA THR A 193 -3.74 -9.59 2.63
C THR A 193 -4.23 -10.66 3.62
N SER A 194 -3.39 -11.64 3.97
CA SER A 194 -3.76 -12.77 4.83
C SER A 194 -4.06 -12.39 6.27
N SER A 195 -3.48 -11.28 6.76
CA SER A 195 -3.73 -10.74 8.10
C SER A 195 -4.84 -9.68 8.15
N LEU A 196 -5.44 -9.32 7.00
CA LEU A 196 -6.45 -8.29 6.92
C LEU A 196 -7.70 -8.70 7.72
N LYS A 197 -8.09 -7.83 8.65
CA LYS A 197 -9.34 -7.93 9.41
C LYS A 197 -10.15 -6.67 9.18
N LEU A 198 -11.36 -6.84 8.69
CA LEU A 198 -12.34 -5.77 8.51
C LEU A 198 -13.29 -5.79 9.71
N ALA A 199 -13.79 -4.63 10.12
CA ALA A 199 -14.92 -4.57 11.04
C ALA A 199 -16.12 -5.33 10.44
N ASP A 200 -16.87 -6.03 11.30
CA ASP A 200 -18.05 -6.78 10.88
C ASP A 200 -19.04 -5.89 10.09
N ALA A 201 -19.64 -6.48 9.06
CA ALA A 201 -20.39 -5.78 8.01
C ALA A 201 -21.68 -5.07 8.46
N ASP A 202 -22.04 -5.15 9.74
CA ASP A 202 -23.27 -4.55 10.30
C ASP A 202 -23.25 -3.01 10.35
N TYR A 203 -22.14 -2.38 9.95
CA TYR A 203 -22.00 -0.93 9.88
C TYR A 203 -21.82 -0.42 8.44
N ARG A 204 -22.71 -0.78 7.52
CA ARG A 204 -22.90 0.01 6.27
C ARG A 204 -23.95 1.08 6.54
N PRO A 205 -23.61 2.40 6.53
CA PRO A 205 -24.63 3.43 6.53
C PRO A 205 -25.47 3.28 5.26
N SER A 206 -26.79 3.18 5.46
CA SER A 206 -27.83 3.16 4.42
C SER A 206 -27.86 4.44 3.61
#